data_AF-A0A938BE87-F1
#
_entry.id   AF-A0A938BE87-F1
#
_cell.length_a   1.000
_cell.length_b   1.000
_cell.length_c   1.000
_cell.angle_alpha   90.00
_cell.angle_beta   90.00
_cell.angle_gamma   90.00
#
_symmetry.space_group_name_H-M   'P 1'
#
loop_
_entity.id
_entity.type
_entity.pdbx_description
1 polymer ?
#
loop_
_entity_poly.entity_id
_entity_poly.type
_entity_poly.pdbx_seq_one_letter_code
_entity_poly.pdbx_strand_id
1 'polypeptide(L)'
;MDNSLTITISPHIRDKDNLRLIMWQVVLALIPAGIAGIYIFGIRVILVILSAVFGALLAELAGEFLLKRSITILDGSAFITGLLLAYNLPPGVPLWLAFVGSFFAIAIGKLAFGGIGYNIFNPALVGRVFLMASWPTYMTTWQATRWQPDATTTASPLGLLKHGTTAHLPSYWDLFIGNRPGCIGEVCIITLLIGAAFLFFKGYISWHTPLSFIITTGV
;
A
#
# COMPACT_ATOMS: atom_id res chain seq x y z
N MET A 1 -11.42 -25.47 57.95
CA MET A 1 -10.67 -25.70 56.70
C MET A 1 -11.36 -24.88 55.65
N ASP A 2 -11.00 -23.60 55.55
CA ASP A 2 -11.65 -22.67 54.62
C ASP A 2 -10.95 -22.80 53.25
N ASN A 3 -11.49 -23.68 52.41
CA ASN A 3 -11.04 -23.83 51.03
C ASN A 3 -11.59 -22.68 50.19
N SER A 4 -10.88 -21.55 50.17
CA SER A 4 -11.19 -20.44 49.27
C SER A 4 -10.94 -20.89 47.82
N LEU A 5 -12.03 -21.18 47.09
CA LEU A 5 -11.98 -21.51 45.67
C LEU A 5 -11.68 -20.23 44.87
N THR A 6 -10.44 -20.06 44.44
CA THR A 6 -10.04 -18.95 43.58
C THR A 6 -10.54 -19.20 42.16
N ILE A 7 -11.54 -18.44 41.72
CA ILE A 7 -11.99 -18.42 40.32
C ILE A 7 -10.93 -17.68 39.52
N THR A 8 -9.95 -18.42 39.00
CA THR A 8 -8.92 -17.87 38.11
C THR A 8 -9.33 -18.10 36.66
N ILE A 9 -9.10 -17.08 35.83
CA ILE A 9 -9.36 -17.13 34.39
C ILE A 9 -8.46 -18.22 33.76
N SER A 10 -8.95 -18.95 32.77
CA SER A 10 -8.17 -19.95 32.05
C SER A 10 -6.84 -19.34 31.54
N PRO A 11 -5.70 -20.04 31.67
CA PRO A 11 -4.41 -19.52 31.25
C PRO A 11 -4.41 -19.26 29.76
N HIS A 12 -4.40 -17.98 29.37
CA HIS A 12 -4.27 -17.58 27.98
C HIS A 12 -2.79 -17.68 27.58
N ILE A 13 -2.45 -18.69 26.78
CA ILE A 13 -1.09 -18.85 26.23
C ILE A 13 -0.83 -17.65 25.33
N ARG A 14 0.01 -16.73 25.77
CA ARG A 14 0.39 -15.54 24.99
C ARG A 14 1.26 -16.00 23.83
N ASP A 15 0.78 -15.79 22.61
CA ASP A 15 1.59 -15.94 21.42
C ASP A 15 2.73 -14.90 21.43
N LYS A 16 3.87 -15.23 20.82
CA LYS A 16 5.04 -14.34 20.74
C LYS A 16 4.85 -13.23 19.69
N ASP A 17 3.89 -13.39 18.80
CA ASP A 17 3.62 -12.45 17.74
C ASP A 17 2.78 -11.26 18.23
N ASN A 18 3.39 -10.08 18.18
CA ASN A 18 2.73 -8.80 18.45
C ASN A 18 2.27 -8.17 17.13
N LEU A 19 1.09 -7.54 17.11
CA LEU A 19 0.58 -6.75 15.99
C LEU A 19 1.62 -5.81 15.39
N ARG A 20 2.36 -5.10 16.26
CA ARG A 20 3.45 -4.21 15.84
C ARG A 20 4.53 -4.96 15.04
N LEU A 21 4.89 -6.15 15.47
CA LEU A 21 5.91 -6.96 14.81
C LEU A 21 5.43 -7.42 13.42
N ILE A 22 4.17 -7.87 13.32
CA ILE A 22 3.57 -8.29 12.05
C ILE A 22 3.54 -7.11 11.07
N MET A 23 3.13 -5.93 11.54
CA MET A 23 3.11 -4.70 10.74
C MET A 23 4.50 -4.35 10.18
N TRP A 24 5.54 -4.31 11.02
CA TRP A 24 6.89 -4.04 10.54
C TRP A 24 7.44 -5.13 9.60
N GLN A 25 7.02 -6.39 9.76
CA GLN A 25 7.36 -7.44 8.80
C GLN A 25 6.67 -7.26 7.45
N VAL A 26 5.44 -6.73 7.43
CA VAL A 26 4.78 -6.32 6.16
C VAL A 26 5.52 -5.17 5.50
N VAL A 27 5.97 -4.18 6.27
CA VAL A 27 6.83 -3.10 5.74
C VAL A 27 8.09 -3.70 5.10
N LEU A 28 8.77 -4.61 5.81
CA LEU A 28 9.97 -5.28 5.31
C LEU A 28 9.72 -6.04 4.00
N ALA A 29 8.57 -6.71 3.88
CA ALA A 29 8.17 -7.40 2.66
C ALA A 29 7.95 -6.45 1.46
N LEU A 30 7.58 -5.20 1.72
CA LEU A 30 7.32 -4.16 0.71
C LEU A 30 8.57 -3.37 0.30
N ILE A 31 9.67 -3.47 1.04
CA ILE A 31 10.94 -2.77 0.73
C ILE A 31 11.47 -3.14 -0.66
N PRO A 32 11.56 -4.43 -1.05
CA PRO A 32 12.03 -4.78 -2.38
C PRO A 32 11.21 -4.07 -3.47
N ALA A 33 9.88 -4.07 -3.36
CA ALA A 33 9.01 -3.44 -4.36
C ALA A 33 9.24 -1.92 -4.45
N GLY A 34 9.51 -1.27 -3.32
CA GLY A 34 9.90 0.15 -3.29
C GLY A 34 11.22 0.42 -4.00
N ILE A 35 12.23 -0.43 -3.77
CA ILE A 35 13.54 -0.32 -4.44
C ILE A 35 13.38 -0.47 -5.95
N ALA A 36 12.58 -1.45 -6.40
CA ALA A 36 12.29 -1.63 -7.82
C ALA A 36 11.56 -0.41 -8.42
N GLY A 37 10.57 0.14 -7.73
CA GLY A 37 9.87 1.36 -8.15
C GLY A 37 10.81 2.57 -8.28
N ILE A 38 11.74 2.75 -7.34
CA ILE A 38 12.76 3.81 -7.39
C ILE A 38 13.71 3.60 -8.58
N TYR A 39 14.12 2.37 -8.86
CA TYR A 39 15.00 2.07 -10.00
C TYR A 39 14.34 2.40 -11.35
N ILE A 40 13.05 2.06 -11.49
CA ILE A 40 12.29 2.17 -12.74
C ILE A 40 11.85 3.61 -13.03
N PHE A 41 11.34 4.33 -12.02
CA PHE A 41 10.78 5.68 -12.20
C PHE A 41 11.68 6.81 -11.68
N GLY A 42 12.77 6.48 -10.99
CA GLY A 42 13.76 7.44 -10.52
C GLY A 42 13.48 8.02 -9.13
N ILE A 43 14.28 9.03 -8.78
CA ILE A 43 14.39 9.57 -7.41
C ILE A 43 13.11 10.25 -6.92
N ARG A 44 12.27 10.77 -7.82
CA ARG A 44 11.02 11.47 -7.48
C ARG A 44 10.05 10.58 -6.71
N VAL A 45 10.07 9.28 -6.96
CA VAL A 45 9.25 8.30 -6.23
C VAL A 45 9.52 8.32 -4.73
N ILE A 46 10.78 8.54 -4.31
CA ILE A 46 11.13 8.63 -2.90
C ILE A 46 10.38 9.79 -2.25
N LEU A 47 10.31 10.95 -2.92
CA LEU A 47 9.60 12.11 -2.41
C LEU A 47 8.09 11.85 -2.29
N VAL A 48 7.49 11.12 -3.24
CA VAL A 48 6.07 10.73 -3.18
C VAL A 48 5.82 9.80 -1.99
N ILE A 49 6.66 8.78 -1.80
CA ILE A 49 6.56 7.85 -0.66
C ILE A 49 6.70 8.60 0.66
N LEU A 50 7.74 9.44 0.79
CA LEU A 50 7.97 10.22 2.00
C LEU A 50 6.80 11.17 2.30
N SER A 51 6.28 11.85 1.28
CA SER A 51 5.12 12.75 1.43
C SER A 51 3.88 12.00 1.92
N ALA A 52 3.58 10.84 1.33
CA ALA A 52 2.44 10.02 1.74
C ALA A 52 2.61 9.46 3.16
N VAL A 53 3.77 8.92 3.50
CA VAL A 53 4.06 8.42 4.85
C VAL A 53 3.96 9.56 5.87
N PHE A 54 4.55 10.72 5.56
CA PHE A 54 4.48 11.88 6.44
C PHE A 54 3.03 12.35 6.66
N GLY A 55 2.21 12.42 5.61
CA GLY A 55 0.79 12.76 5.73
C GLY A 55 -0.01 11.75 6.56
N ALA A 56 0.29 10.45 6.44
CA ALA A 56 -0.37 9.42 7.23
C ALA A 56 0.00 9.52 8.72
N LEU A 57 1.29 9.70 9.03
CA LEU A 57 1.77 9.84 10.41
C LEU A 57 1.23 11.12 11.06
N LEU A 58 1.20 12.22 10.32
CA LEU A 58 0.66 13.49 10.79
C LEU A 58 -0.83 13.38 11.06
N ALA A 59 -1.60 12.74 10.17
CA ALA A 59 -3.03 12.51 10.38
C ALA A 59 -3.32 11.64 11.59
N GLU A 60 -2.51 10.60 11.81
CA GLU A 60 -2.63 9.76 12.99
C GLU A 60 -2.36 10.56 14.26
N LEU A 61 -1.23 11.27 14.33
CA LEU A 61 -0.87 12.09 15.47
C LEU A 61 -1.92 13.17 15.77
N ALA A 62 -2.35 13.90 14.73
CA ALA A 62 -3.35 14.95 14.87
C ALA A 62 -4.72 14.40 15.30
N GLY A 63 -5.12 13.27 14.71
CA GLY A 63 -6.39 12.64 15.02
C GLY A 63 -6.42 12.00 16.41
N GLU A 64 -5.34 11.36 16.84
CA GLU A 64 -5.21 10.83 18.21
C GLU A 64 -5.19 11.94 19.25
N PHE A 65 -4.50 13.04 18.96
CA PHE A 65 -4.50 14.22 19.81
C PHE A 65 -5.91 14.83 19.93
N LEU A 66 -6.63 14.98 18.81
CA LEU A 66 -7.99 15.51 18.80
C LEU A 66 -8.99 14.59 19.51
N LEU A 67 -8.84 13.27 19.35
CA LEU A 67 -9.66 12.26 19.99
C LEU A 67 -9.24 11.95 21.44
N LYS A 68 -8.19 12.62 21.96
CA LYS A 68 -7.61 12.41 23.30
C LYS A 68 -7.27 10.95 23.59
N ARG A 69 -6.76 10.24 22.58
CA ARG A 69 -6.32 8.84 22.71
C ARG A 69 -4.81 8.77 22.93
N SER A 70 -4.32 7.64 23.42
CA SER A 70 -2.90 7.38 23.52
C SER A 70 -2.25 7.38 22.13
N ILE A 71 -1.04 7.93 22.03
CA ILE A 71 -0.32 8.02 20.76
C ILE A 71 0.12 6.62 20.31
N THR A 72 -0.40 6.10 19.19
CA THR A 72 -0.12 4.73 18.68
C THR A 72 0.81 4.69 17.46
N ILE A 73 1.47 5.80 17.15
CA ILE A 73 2.37 5.97 15.98
C ILE A 73 3.39 4.83 15.81
N LEU A 74 3.89 4.29 16.91
CA LEU A 74 4.91 3.24 16.90
C LEU A 74 4.39 1.86 16.49
N ASP A 75 3.08 1.68 16.32
CA ASP A 75 2.49 0.40 15.89
C ASP A 75 2.72 0.11 14.40
N GLY A 76 3.12 1.11 13.61
CA GLY A 76 3.50 0.95 12.20
C GLY A 76 2.32 0.93 11.23
N SER A 77 1.08 0.90 11.72
CA SER A 77 -0.12 0.86 10.88
C SER A 77 -0.31 2.08 9.96
N ALA A 78 -0.08 3.30 10.46
CA ALA A 78 -0.15 4.49 9.61
C ALA A 78 0.97 4.54 8.59
N PHE A 79 2.17 4.10 8.98
CA PHE A 79 3.31 4.00 8.07
C PHE A 79 2.99 3.07 6.89
N ILE A 80 2.47 1.87 7.16
CA ILE A 80 2.07 0.92 6.12
C ILE A 80 0.96 1.49 5.25
N THR A 81 -0.04 2.14 5.85
CA THR A 81 -1.14 2.73 5.09
C THR A 81 -0.65 3.81 4.12
N GLY A 82 0.22 4.72 4.58
CA GLY A 82 0.85 5.73 3.74
C GLY A 82 1.73 5.12 2.65
N LEU A 83 2.50 4.09 2.97
CA LEU A 83 3.35 3.37 2.01
C LEU A 83 2.53 2.65 0.94
N LEU A 84 1.49 1.91 1.33
CA LEU A 84 0.59 1.21 0.42
C LEU A 84 -0.16 2.18 -0.49
N LEU A 85 -0.61 3.31 0.04
CA LEU A 85 -1.21 4.35 -0.79
C LEU A 85 -0.19 4.89 -1.80
N ALA A 86 1.04 5.23 -1.36
CA ALA A 86 2.09 5.73 -2.26
C ALA A 86 2.40 4.74 -3.38
N TYR A 87 2.48 3.45 -3.07
CA TYR A 87 2.71 2.39 -4.07
C TYR A 87 1.59 2.28 -5.08
N ASN A 88 0.41 2.71 -4.70
CA ASN A 88 -0.74 2.73 -5.56
C ASN A 88 -0.82 4.03 -6.38
N LEU A 89 -0.04 5.07 -6.08
CA LEU A 89 -0.05 6.31 -6.85
C LEU A 89 0.82 6.24 -8.13
N PRO A 90 0.50 7.07 -9.15
CA PRO A 90 1.42 7.34 -10.24
C PRO A 90 2.70 8.02 -9.73
N PRO A 91 3.87 7.73 -10.31
CA PRO A 91 5.16 8.29 -9.88
C PRO A 91 5.28 9.81 -10.09
N GLY A 92 4.54 10.36 -11.05
CA GLY A 92 4.55 11.79 -11.40
C GLY A 92 3.63 12.67 -10.57
N VAL A 93 2.91 12.08 -9.61
CA VAL A 93 1.89 12.79 -8.85
C VAL A 93 2.50 13.98 -8.08
N PRO A 94 1.79 15.13 -7.97
CA PRO A 94 2.23 16.21 -7.10
C PRO A 94 2.35 15.75 -5.64
N LEU A 95 3.40 16.19 -4.94
CA LEU A 95 3.68 15.74 -3.57
C LEU A 95 2.55 16.07 -2.59
N TRP A 96 1.90 17.22 -2.77
CA TRP A 96 0.76 17.63 -1.94
C TRP A 96 -0.43 16.67 -2.09
N LEU A 97 -0.62 16.07 -3.27
CA LEU A 97 -1.75 15.16 -3.52
C LEU A 97 -1.54 13.85 -2.75
N ALA A 98 -0.31 13.33 -2.75
CA ALA A 98 0.07 12.16 -1.97
C ALA A 98 -0.13 12.40 -0.46
N PHE A 99 0.24 13.60 0.03
CA PHE A 99 0.04 14.00 1.42
C PHE A 99 -1.45 14.08 1.79
N VAL A 100 -2.27 14.77 0.98
CA VAL A 100 -3.71 14.94 1.28
C VAL A 100 -4.44 13.61 1.21
N GLY A 101 -4.10 12.75 0.25
CA GLY A 101 -4.70 11.42 0.13
C GLY A 101 -4.37 10.51 1.32
N SER A 102 -3.12 10.53 1.80
CA SER A 102 -2.73 9.73 2.96
C SER A 102 -3.29 10.28 4.26
N PHE A 103 -3.41 11.60 4.37
CA PHE A 103 -4.08 12.25 5.48
C PHE A 103 -5.55 11.84 5.56
N PHE A 104 -6.27 11.88 4.43
CA PHE A 104 -7.66 11.44 4.33
C PHE A 104 -7.82 9.94 4.61
N ALA A 105 -6.92 9.11 4.09
CA ALA A 105 -6.90 7.67 4.32
C ALA A 105 -6.88 7.33 5.81
N ILE A 106 -6.07 8.03 6.60
CA ILE A 106 -5.99 7.81 8.05
C ILE A 106 -7.15 8.45 8.79
N ALA A 107 -7.47 9.72 8.50
CA ALA A 107 -8.53 10.44 9.19
C ALA A 107 -9.90 9.76 9.03
N ILE A 108 -10.27 9.39 7.80
CA ILE A 108 -11.57 8.79 7.50
C ILE A 108 -11.50 7.27 7.43
N GLY A 109 -10.48 6.72 6.77
CA GLY A 109 -10.40 5.27 6.57
C GLY A 109 -10.04 4.48 7.84
N LYS A 110 -9.36 5.10 8.81
CA LYS A 110 -8.94 4.44 10.05
C LYS A 110 -9.54 5.07 11.31
N LEU A 111 -9.36 6.37 11.51
CA LEU A 111 -9.69 7.02 12.78
C LEU A 111 -11.21 7.19 12.98
N ALA A 112 -11.95 7.48 11.91
CA ALA A 112 -13.42 7.62 11.99
C ALA A 112 -14.11 6.33 12.49
N PHE A 113 -13.53 5.15 12.22
CA PHE A 113 -14.05 3.86 12.67
C PHE A 113 -13.50 3.40 14.02
N GLY A 114 -12.65 4.21 14.67
CA GLY A 114 -12.15 3.93 16.01
C GLY A 114 -10.76 3.29 16.06
N GLY A 115 -10.02 3.22 14.95
CA GLY A 115 -8.60 2.85 14.95
C GLY A 115 -8.30 1.43 14.45
N ILE A 116 -7.16 0.87 14.88
CA ILE A 116 -6.68 -0.44 14.42
C ILE A 116 -7.66 -1.54 14.84
N GLY A 117 -8.06 -2.40 13.90
CA GLY A 117 -8.96 -3.54 14.14
C GLY A 117 -10.44 -3.25 13.86
N TYR A 118 -10.83 -1.99 13.70
CA TYR A 118 -12.22 -1.59 13.39
C TYR A 118 -12.39 -1.07 11.95
N ASN A 119 -11.38 -1.27 11.10
CA ASN A 119 -11.40 -0.81 9.72
C ASN A 119 -12.36 -1.68 8.88
N ILE A 120 -13.52 -1.14 8.51
CA ILE A 120 -14.47 -1.83 7.60
C ILE A 120 -13.83 -2.05 6.22
N PHE A 121 -13.10 -1.04 5.75
CA PHE A 121 -12.39 -1.05 4.47
C PHE A 121 -10.89 -0.85 4.69
N ASN A 122 -10.08 -1.25 3.71
CA ASN A 122 -8.65 -0.95 3.74
C ASN A 122 -8.44 0.57 3.64
N PRO A 123 -7.85 1.24 4.67
CA PRO A 123 -7.70 2.69 4.69
C PRO A 123 -6.91 3.24 3.49
N ALA A 124 -5.89 2.51 3.02
CA ALA A 124 -5.09 2.93 1.88
C ALA A 124 -5.91 2.99 0.59
N LEU A 125 -6.82 2.02 0.39
CA LEU A 125 -7.72 2.01 -0.77
C LEU A 125 -8.78 3.10 -0.67
N VAL A 126 -9.27 3.42 0.53
CA VAL A 126 -10.17 4.57 0.75
C VAL A 126 -9.49 5.87 0.30
N GLY A 127 -8.21 6.05 0.67
CA GLY A 127 -7.40 7.17 0.20
C GLY A 127 -7.28 7.22 -1.33
N ARG A 128 -7.03 6.08 -1.99
CA ARG A 128 -6.97 6.01 -3.46
C ARG A 128 -8.30 6.40 -4.10
N VAL A 129 -9.42 5.87 -3.61
CA VAL A 129 -10.76 6.16 -4.14
C VAL A 129 -11.06 7.66 -4.00
N PHE A 130 -10.75 8.25 -2.86
CA PHE A 130 -10.91 9.69 -2.64
C PHE A 130 -10.10 10.53 -3.63
N LEU A 131 -8.82 10.20 -3.84
CA LEU A 131 -7.97 10.89 -4.80
C LEU A 131 -8.46 10.71 -6.25
N MET A 132 -8.92 9.51 -6.59
CA MET A 132 -9.44 9.21 -7.92
C MET A 132 -10.76 9.93 -8.21
N ALA A 133 -11.62 10.09 -7.20
CA ALA A 133 -12.87 10.83 -7.33
C ALA A 133 -12.64 12.35 -7.42
N SER A 134 -11.68 12.87 -6.65
CA SER A 134 -11.43 14.32 -6.55
C SER A 134 -10.52 14.85 -7.66
N TRP A 135 -9.50 14.07 -8.04
CA TRP A 135 -8.46 14.45 -9.01
C TRP A 135 -8.14 13.30 -9.97
N PRO A 136 -9.10 12.88 -10.82
CA PRO A 136 -8.90 11.75 -11.73
C PRO A 136 -7.75 11.99 -12.71
N THR A 137 -7.57 13.22 -13.21
CA THR A 137 -6.54 13.57 -14.19
C THR A 137 -5.14 13.24 -13.70
N TYR A 138 -4.80 13.58 -12.46
CA TYR A 138 -3.51 13.26 -11.86
C TYR A 138 -3.36 11.76 -11.56
N MET A 139 -4.46 11.06 -11.30
CA MET A 139 -4.47 9.62 -10.96
C MET A 139 -4.43 8.72 -12.19
N THR A 140 -4.79 9.23 -13.37
CA THR A 140 -4.79 8.48 -14.65
C THR A 140 -3.68 8.88 -15.61
N THR A 141 -2.88 9.89 -15.26
CA THR A 141 -1.71 10.29 -16.06
C THR A 141 -0.50 9.47 -15.67
N TRP A 142 -0.06 8.60 -16.56
CA TRP A 142 1.12 7.76 -16.34
C TRP A 142 2.35 8.39 -16.99
N GLN A 143 3.45 8.42 -16.25
CA GLN A 143 4.74 8.83 -16.79
C GLN A 143 5.42 7.65 -17.46
N ALA A 144 6.23 7.97 -18.48
CA ALA A 144 7.12 7.01 -19.10
C ALA A 144 8.18 6.52 -18.09
N THR A 145 8.66 5.30 -18.28
CA THR A 145 9.75 4.73 -17.48
C THR A 145 11.05 5.52 -17.72
N ARG A 146 12.01 5.50 -16.78
CA ARG A 146 13.30 6.23 -16.85
C ARG A 146 14.09 6.05 -18.17
N TRP A 147 13.83 4.98 -18.91
CA TRP A 147 14.44 4.67 -20.21
C TRP A 147 13.81 5.45 -21.39
N GLN A 148 12.78 6.25 -21.13
CA GLN A 148 12.06 7.08 -22.10
C GLN A 148 12.06 8.55 -21.61
N PRO A 149 12.02 9.54 -22.51
CA PRO A 149 12.08 10.95 -22.14
C PRO A 149 10.93 11.34 -21.19
N ASP A 150 11.24 12.03 -20.09
CA ASP A 150 10.29 12.48 -19.04
C ASP A 150 9.19 13.46 -19.55
N ALA A 151 9.27 13.85 -20.82
CA ALA A 151 8.30 14.71 -21.50
C ALA A 151 7.14 13.95 -22.17
N THR A 152 7.18 12.62 -22.25
CA THR A 152 6.13 11.83 -22.88
C THR A 152 5.21 11.18 -21.86
N THR A 153 3.92 11.54 -21.88
CA THR A 153 2.87 10.79 -21.18
C THR A 153 2.54 9.54 -21.99
N THR A 154 2.62 8.36 -21.37
CA THR A 154 2.38 7.08 -22.05
C THR A 154 1.13 6.43 -21.47
N ALA A 155 0.26 5.88 -22.33
CA ALA A 155 -0.88 5.11 -21.86
C ALA A 155 -0.42 3.78 -21.23
N SER A 156 -1.13 3.30 -20.21
CA SER A 156 -0.88 1.97 -19.67
C SER A 156 -1.17 0.90 -20.76
N PRO A 157 -0.51 -0.27 -20.73
CA PRO A 157 -0.76 -1.33 -21.70
C PRO A 157 -2.24 -1.74 -21.80
N LEU A 158 -2.94 -1.75 -20.65
CA LEU A 158 -4.40 -1.96 -20.58
C LEU A 158 -5.20 -0.83 -21.22
N GLY A 159 -4.75 0.42 -21.07
CA GLY A 159 -5.34 1.56 -21.77
C GLY A 159 -5.20 1.44 -23.28
N LEU A 160 -4.01 1.05 -23.78
CA LEU A 160 -3.76 0.84 -25.20
C LEU A 160 -4.64 -0.26 -25.80
N LEU A 161 -4.80 -1.38 -25.08
CA LEU A 161 -5.70 -2.47 -25.45
C LEU A 161 -7.15 -2.00 -25.54
N LYS A 162 -7.62 -1.21 -24.57
CA LYS A 162 -8.97 -0.64 -24.56
C LYS A 162 -9.22 0.27 -25.77
N HIS A 163 -8.19 0.98 -26.23
CA HIS A 163 -8.24 1.84 -27.42
C HIS A 163 -7.95 1.07 -28.73
N GLY A 164 -7.85 -0.26 -28.70
CA GLY A 164 -7.71 -1.10 -29.89
C GLY A 164 -6.33 -1.05 -30.57
N THR A 165 -5.32 -0.46 -29.92
CA THR A 165 -3.98 -0.33 -30.51
C THR A 165 -3.09 -1.47 -30.03
N THR A 166 -2.93 -2.51 -30.86
CA THR A 166 -2.11 -3.70 -30.53
C THR A 166 -0.66 -3.60 -31.00
N ALA A 167 -0.33 -2.63 -31.86
CA ALA A 167 0.98 -2.49 -32.50
C ALA A 167 2.13 -2.06 -31.56
N HIS A 168 1.81 -1.47 -30.40
CA HIS A 168 2.80 -0.93 -29.44
C HIS A 168 2.72 -1.59 -28.07
N LEU A 169 2.23 -2.83 -27.99
CA LEU A 169 2.18 -3.55 -26.72
C LEU A 169 3.59 -3.96 -26.28
N PRO A 170 3.99 -3.69 -25.03
CA PRO A 170 5.26 -4.15 -24.51
C PRO A 170 5.29 -5.69 -24.44
N SER A 171 6.49 -6.26 -24.58
CA SER A 171 6.70 -7.71 -24.50
C SER A 171 6.30 -8.24 -23.12
N TYR A 172 5.83 -9.50 -23.03
CA TYR A 172 5.50 -10.13 -21.75
C TYR A 172 6.67 -10.07 -20.74
N TRP A 173 7.91 -10.16 -21.24
CA TRP A 173 9.10 -10.00 -20.43
C TRP A 173 9.26 -8.58 -19.87
N ASP A 174 8.95 -7.56 -20.67
CA ASP A 174 8.97 -6.16 -20.23
C ASP A 174 7.85 -5.90 -19.20
N LEU A 175 6.68 -6.54 -19.36
CA LEU A 175 5.62 -6.49 -18.34
C LEU A 175 6.05 -7.15 -17.03
N PHE A 176 6.81 -8.25 -17.10
CA PHE A 176 7.23 -9.02 -15.94
C PHE A 176 8.33 -8.32 -15.13
N ILE A 177 9.28 -7.70 -15.82
CA ILE A 177 10.38 -6.91 -15.23
C ILE A 177 9.90 -5.52 -14.79
N GLY A 178 8.83 -5.01 -15.40
CA GLY A 178 8.24 -3.73 -15.04
C GLY A 178 8.71 -2.55 -15.87
N ASN A 179 9.14 -2.77 -17.11
CA ASN A 179 9.41 -1.68 -18.02
C ASN A 179 8.11 -1.18 -18.68
N ARG A 180 7.16 -0.73 -17.84
CA ARG A 180 5.84 -0.25 -18.27
C ARG A 180 5.34 0.93 -17.43
N PRO A 181 4.54 1.84 -18.01
CA PRO A 181 3.85 2.88 -17.25
C PRO A 181 2.79 2.27 -16.32
N GLY A 182 2.77 2.72 -15.06
CA GLY A 182 1.84 2.21 -14.05
C GLY A 182 2.05 2.80 -12.66
N CYS A 183 1.45 2.18 -11.64
CA CYS A 183 1.60 2.57 -10.23
C CYS A 183 2.95 2.09 -9.69
N ILE A 184 3.58 2.88 -8.81
CA ILE A 184 4.93 2.62 -8.27
C ILE A 184 5.13 1.16 -7.81
N GLY A 185 4.17 0.62 -7.06
CA GLY A 185 4.26 -0.70 -6.45
C GLY A 185 3.72 -1.86 -7.28
N GLU A 186 3.12 -1.62 -8.45
CA GLU A 186 2.61 -2.69 -9.34
C GLU A 186 3.69 -3.18 -10.32
N VAL A 187 4.65 -2.32 -10.59
CA VAL A 187 5.35 -2.36 -11.86
C VAL A 187 6.30 -3.55 -11.97
N CYS A 188 6.99 -3.95 -10.90
CA CYS A 188 7.83 -5.15 -10.93
C CYS A 188 7.18 -6.35 -10.22
N ILE A 189 6.71 -7.31 -11.02
CA ILE A 189 6.00 -8.51 -10.54
C ILE A 189 6.95 -9.42 -9.75
N ILE A 190 8.19 -9.59 -10.22
CA ILE A 190 9.20 -10.43 -9.55
C ILE A 190 9.37 -10.00 -8.10
N THR A 191 9.47 -8.68 -7.89
CA THR A 191 9.75 -8.14 -6.57
C THR A 191 8.55 -8.23 -5.64
N LEU A 192 7.33 -8.12 -6.17
CA LEU A 192 6.11 -8.40 -5.44
C LEU A 192 6.00 -9.88 -5.05
N LEU A 193 6.38 -10.81 -5.95
CA LEU A 193 6.37 -12.24 -5.67
C LEU A 193 7.36 -12.62 -4.57
N ILE A 194 8.54 -11.99 -4.52
CA ILE A 194 9.51 -12.18 -3.43
C ILE A 194 8.92 -11.72 -2.09
N GLY A 195 8.29 -10.54 -2.06
CA GLY A 195 7.59 -10.04 -0.87
C GLY A 195 6.45 -10.96 -0.43
N ALA A 196 5.65 -11.45 -1.39
CA ALA A 196 4.57 -12.40 -1.12
C ALA A 196 5.10 -13.73 -0.57
N ALA A 197 6.16 -14.29 -1.17
CA ALA A 197 6.80 -15.52 -0.69
C ALA A 197 7.29 -15.35 0.75
N PHE A 198 7.91 -14.22 1.10
CA PHE A 198 8.32 -13.91 2.46
C PHE A 198 7.14 -13.93 3.45
N LEU A 199 6.02 -13.30 3.10
CA LEU A 199 4.82 -13.27 3.95
C LEU A 199 4.14 -14.65 4.06
N PHE A 200 4.21 -15.48 3.01
CA PHE A 200 3.77 -16.87 3.06
C PHE A 200 4.65 -17.72 3.99
N PHE A 201 5.97 -17.59 3.92
CA PHE A 201 6.88 -18.30 4.81
C PHE A 201 6.68 -17.93 6.28
N LYS A 202 6.27 -16.69 6.55
CA LYS A 202 5.91 -16.22 7.90
C LYS A 202 4.51 -16.60 8.36
N GLY A 203 3.66 -17.15 7.48
CA GLY A 203 2.30 -17.55 7.83
C GLY A 203 1.32 -16.39 8.05
N TYR A 204 1.66 -15.16 7.62
CA TYR A 204 0.79 -13.99 7.82
C TYR A 204 -0.32 -13.85 6.77
N ILE A 205 -0.13 -14.44 5.59
CA ILE A 205 -1.10 -14.43 4.49
C ILE A 205 -1.62 -15.85 4.26
N SER A 206 -2.94 -15.97 4.06
CA SER A 206 -3.57 -17.22 3.64
C SER A 206 -3.50 -17.39 2.12
N TRP A 207 -3.28 -18.61 1.64
CA TRP A 207 -3.17 -18.90 0.20
C TRP A 207 -4.50 -18.79 -0.55
N HIS A 208 -5.63 -18.92 0.16
CA HIS A 208 -6.97 -18.85 -0.42
C HIS A 208 -7.27 -17.49 -1.07
N THR A 209 -6.82 -16.38 -0.48
CA THR A 209 -7.15 -15.03 -0.97
C THR A 209 -6.44 -14.71 -2.29
N PRO A 210 -5.12 -14.88 -2.44
CA PRO A 210 -4.45 -14.63 -3.71
C PRO A 210 -4.87 -15.63 -4.79
N LEU A 211 -5.04 -16.90 -4.44
CA LEU A 211 -5.41 -17.93 -5.41
C LEU A 211 -6.81 -17.72 -5.98
N SER A 212 -7.80 -17.40 -5.13
CA SER A 212 -9.15 -17.11 -5.61
C SER A 212 -9.17 -15.92 -6.57
N PHE A 213 -8.43 -14.85 -6.26
CA PHE A 213 -8.33 -13.68 -7.13
C PHE A 213 -7.69 -13.99 -8.49
N ILE A 214 -6.60 -14.78 -8.51
CA ILE A 214 -5.93 -15.19 -9.75
C ILE A 214 -6.85 -16.05 -10.61
N ILE A 215 -7.54 -17.03 -10.01
CA ILE A 215 -8.45 -17.92 -10.74
C ILE A 215 -9.61 -17.11 -11.35
N THR A 216 -10.19 -16.17 -10.60
CA THR A 216 -11.33 -15.39 -11.11
C THR A 216 -10.93 -14.37 -12.17
N THR A 217 -9.73 -13.80 -12.10
CA THR A 217 -9.28 -12.76 -13.04
C THR A 217 -8.58 -13.34 -14.28
N GLY A 218 -7.97 -14.52 -14.15
CA GLY A 218 -7.24 -15.18 -15.23
C GLY A 218 -8.11 -16.01 -16.18
N VAL A 219 -9.41 -16.14 -15.88
CA VAL A 219 -10.45 -16.74 -16.74
C VAL A 219 -11.22 -15.63 -17.42
#